data_AF-A0A2N0NB63-F1
#
_entry.id   AF-A0A2N0NB63-F1
#
_cell.length_a   1.000
_cell.length_b   1.000
_cell.length_c   1.000
_cell.angle_alpha   90.00
_cell.angle_beta   90.00
_cell.angle_gamma   90.00
#
_symmetry.space_group_name_H-M   'P 1'
#
loop_
_entity.id
_entity.type
_entity.pdbx_description
1 polymer ?
#
loop_
_entity_poly.entity_id
_entity_poly.type
_entity_poly.pdbx_seq_one_letter_code
_entity_poly.pdbx_strand_id
1 'polypeptide(L)'
;KGVVKKPLKNFSETGHAPETLTSRHNKKVDIWGVGHLIDSCYIENKPKQLKEFASKCQDKKPKNRPTASNALKDIIKIFMEYFPESSWLNQVGIA
;
A
#
# COMPACT_ATOMS: atom_id res chain seq x y z
N LYS A 1 -28.17 -20.08 6.55
CA LYS A 1 -28.65 -18.90 5.81
C LYS A 1 -27.52 -17.87 5.81
N GLY A 2 -26.93 -17.60 4.65
CA GLY A 2 -25.79 -16.67 4.54
C GLY A 2 -26.26 -15.25 4.81
N VAL A 3 -25.68 -14.59 5.82
CA VAL A 3 -25.90 -13.16 6.05
C VAL A 3 -25.32 -12.44 4.84
N VAL A 4 -26.19 -11.91 3.98
CA VAL A 4 -25.78 -11.00 2.91
C VAL A 4 -25.27 -9.73 3.59
N LYS A 5 -23.95 -9.60 3.72
CA LYS A 5 -23.33 -8.40 4.27
C LYS A 5 -23.60 -7.26 3.29
N LYS A 6 -24.48 -6.32 3.67
CA LYS A 6 -24.66 -5.09 2.91
C LYS A 6 -23.34 -4.29 2.96
N PRO A 7 -22.89 -3.71 1.83
CA PRO A 7 -21.73 -2.82 1.83
C PRO A 7 -21.93 -1.68 2.83
N LEU A 8 -20.87 -1.33 3.55
CA LEU A 8 -20.89 -0.18 4.45
C LEU A 8 -21.10 1.11 3.63
N LYS A 9 -22.01 1.99 4.08
CA LYS A 9 -22.23 3.30 3.43
C LYS A 9 -20.93 4.10 3.43
N ASN A 10 -20.66 4.80 2.32
CA ASN A 10 -19.45 5.62 2.06
C ASN A 10 -18.14 4.83 1.82
N PHE A 11 -18.17 3.50 1.74
CA PHE A 11 -17.01 2.72 1.30
C PHE A 11 -17.14 2.34 -0.17
N SER A 12 -16.12 2.68 -0.96
CA SER A 12 -16.01 2.32 -2.38
C SER A 12 -15.02 1.16 -2.57
N GLU A 13 -15.35 0.22 -3.47
CA GLU A 13 -14.44 -0.83 -3.96
C GLU A 13 -13.17 -0.28 -4.62
N THR A 14 -13.23 0.95 -5.14
CA THR A 14 -12.09 1.61 -5.79
C THR A 14 -11.24 2.44 -4.83
N GLY A 15 -11.76 2.77 -3.65
CA GLY A 15 -11.10 3.63 -2.67
C GLY A 15 -10.66 2.92 -1.39
N HIS A 16 -10.98 1.63 -1.24
CA HIS A 16 -10.71 0.89 0.00
C HIS A 16 -10.25 -0.54 -0.30
N ALA A 17 -9.53 -1.11 0.67
CA ALA A 17 -9.20 -2.52 0.64
C ALA A 17 -10.49 -3.38 0.57
N PRO A 18 -10.49 -4.50 -0.18
CA PRO A 18 -11.70 -5.31 -0.39
C PRO A 18 -12.35 -5.78 0.91
N GLU A 19 -11.56 -6.14 1.93
CA GLU A 19 -12.06 -6.61 3.22
C GLU A 19 -12.74 -5.51 4.04
N THR A 20 -12.45 -4.23 3.75
CA THR A 20 -13.01 -3.07 4.46
C THR A 20 -14.53 -3.04 4.32
N LEU A 21 -15.07 -3.57 3.21
CA LEU A 21 -16.50 -3.68 2.92
C LEU A 21 -17.22 -4.75 3.74
N THR A 22 -16.49 -5.62 4.44
CA THR A 22 -17.03 -6.85 5.05
C THR A 22 -16.92 -6.91 6.57
N SER A 23 -16.66 -5.78 7.23
CA SER A 23 -16.66 -5.56 8.70
C SER A 23 -15.51 -6.16 9.52
N ARG A 24 -14.49 -6.80 8.92
CA ARG A 24 -13.28 -7.24 9.64
C ARG A 24 -12.06 -6.54 9.08
N HIS A 25 -11.57 -5.56 9.82
CA HIS A 25 -10.38 -4.78 9.47
C HIS A 25 -9.18 -5.34 10.22
N ASN A 26 -8.01 -5.25 9.60
CA ASN A 26 -6.74 -5.55 10.26
C ASN A 26 -5.66 -4.60 9.71
N LYS A 27 -4.45 -4.68 10.27
CA LYS A 27 -3.27 -3.90 9.84
C LYS A 27 -2.88 -4.03 8.36
N LYS A 28 -3.47 -4.95 7.59
CA LYS A 28 -3.25 -5.08 6.14
C LYS A 28 -4.08 -4.09 5.33
N VAL A 29 -5.15 -3.53 5.90
CA VAL A 29 -5.90 -2.45 5.26
C VAL A 29 -5.02 -1.21 5.11
N ASP A 30 -4.19 -0.91 6.13
CA ASP A 30 -3.22 0.20 6.07
C ASP A 30 -2.20 0.01 4.94
N ILE A 31 -1.72 -1.23 4.76
CA ILE A 31 -0.79 -1.56 3.67
C ILE A 31 -1.44 -1.36 2.30
N TRP A 32 -2.71 -1.73 2.13
CA TRP A 32 -3.45 -1.44 0.90
C TRP A 32 -3.56 0.07 0.67
N GLY A 33 -3.86 0.83 1.73
CA GLY A 33 -3.93 2.30 1.70
C GLY A 33 -2.63 2.95 1.25
N VAL A 34 -1.46 2.43 1.65
CA VAL A 34 -0.15 2.91 1.15
C VAL A 34 -0.04 2.74 -0.36
N GLY A 35 -0.41 1.58 -0.89
CA GLY A 35 -0.40 1.35 -2.34
C GLY A 35 -1.37 2.27 -3.07
N HIS A 36 -2.58 2.44 -2.53
CA HIS A 36 -3.57 3.35 -3.08
C HIS A 36 -3.12 4.81 -3.06
N LEU A 37 -2.45 5.26 -1.99
CA LEU A 37 -1.85 6.60 -1.91
C LEU A 37 -0.82 6.80 -3.03
N ILE A 38 0.05 5.80 -3.25
CA ILE A 38 1.01 5.85 -4.35
C ILE A 38 0.30 5.93 -5.69
N ASP A 39 -0.75 5.15 -5.93
CA ASP A 39 -1.46 5.14 -7.22
C ASP A 39 -2.25 6.43 -7.48
N SER A 40 -2.94 6.94 -6.46
CA SER A 40 -3.78 8.13 -6.54
C SER A 40 -3.01 9.45 -6.52
N CYS A 41 -1.78 9.47 -6.00
CA CYS A 41 -0.96 10.67 -6.07
C CYS A 41 -0.47 10.93 -7.50
N TYR A 42 -0.52 12.21 -7.89
CA TYR A 42 0.01 12.66 -9.16
C TYR A 42 1.54 12.72 -9.09
N ILE A 43 2.19 11.63 -9.50
CA ILE A 43 3.63 11.56 -9.74
C ILE A 43 3.83 11.39 -11.24
N GLU A 44 4.30 12.45 -11.89
CA GLU A 44 4.68 12.42 -13.29
C GLU A 44 5.79 11.39 -13.52
N ASN A 45 5.69 10.60 -14.60
CA ASN A 45 6.65 9.56 -14.94
C ASN A 45 6.95 8.56 -13.80
N LYS A 46 5.94 8.21 -13.00
CA LYS A 46 6.04 7.26 -11.89
C LYS A 46 6.84 6.00 -12.27
N PRO A 47 7.95 5.71 -11.57
CA PRO A 47 8.81 4.61 -11.98
C PRO A 47 8.14 3.23 -11.89
N LYS A 48 8.59 2.29 -12.72
CA LYS A 48 8.00 0.95 -12.82
C LYS A 48 8.02 0.21 -11.49
N GLN A 49 9.14 0.24 -10.77
CA GLN A 49 9.27 -0.40 -9.46
C GLN A 49 8.30 0.17 -8.42
N LEU A 50 8.01 1.47 -8.48
CA LEU A 50 7.04 2.12 -7.60
C LEU A 50 5.60 1.67 -7.89
N LYS A 51 5.24 1.48 -9.18
CA LYS A 51 3.96 0.90 -9.59
C LYS A 51 3.82 -0.57 -9.15
N GLU A 52 4.88 -1.35 -9.29
CA GLU A 52 4.91 -2.76 -8.85
C GLU A 52 4.79 -2.87 -7.33
N PHE A 53 5.47 -2.00 -6.58
CA PHE A 53 5.32 -1.90 -5.14
C PHE A 53 3.89 -1.56 -4.73
N ALA A 54 3.27 -0.55 -5.37
CA ALA A 54 1.88 -0.17 -5.11
C ALA A 54 0.91 -1.32 -5.38
N SER A 55 1.11 -2.06 -6.49
CA SER A 55 0.32 -3.24 -6.84
C SER A 55 0.45 -4.37 -5.80
N LYS A 56 1.68 -4.64 -5.32
CA LYS A 56 1.95 -5.63 -4.27
C LYS A 56 1.28 -5.25 -2.94
N CYS A 57 1.28 -3.97 -2.59
CA CYS A 57 0.54 -3.44 -1.43
C CYS A 57 -0.98 -3.61 -1.58
N GLN A 58 -1.51 -3.54 -2.80
CA GLN A 58 -2.94 -3.61 -3.09
C GLN A 58 -3.46 -5.02 -3.45
N ASP A 59 -2.68 -6.10 -3.20
CA ASP A 59 -3.12 -7.47 -3.49
C ASP A 59 -4.49 -7.75 -2.84
N LYS A 60 -5.41 -8.35 -3.63
CA LYS A 60 -6.77 -8.69 -3.21
C LYS A 60 -6.79 -9.62 -1.99
N LYS A 61 -5.76 -10.46 -1.81
CA LYS A 61 -5.57 -11.34 -0.67
C LYS A 61 -4.69 -10.64 0.38
N PRO A 62 -5.24 -10.25 1.55
CA PRO A 62 -4.47 -9.51 2.57
C PRO A 62 -3.19 -10.22 3.04
N LYS A 63 -3.16 -11.56 2.97
CA LYS A 63 -1.98 -12.37 3.33
C LYS A 63 -0.79 -12.21 2.38
N ASN A 64 -1.03 -11.81 1.13
CA ASN A 64 0.01 -11.63 0.12
C ASN A 64 0.66 -10.24 0.18
N ARG A 65 -0.04 -9.26 0.77
CA ARG A 65 0.50 -7.91 0.99
C ARG A 65 1.72 -7.99 1.92
N PRO A 66 2.71 -7.10 1.78
CA PRO A 66 3.87 -7.07 2.67
C PRO A 66 3.47 -6.77 4.13
N THR A 67 4.38 -7.02 5.07
CA THR A 67 4.31 -6.42 6.41
C THR A 67 4.72 -4.96 6.32
N ALA A 68 4.39 -4.13 7.32
CA ALA A 68 4.86 -2.74 7.36
C ALA A 68 6.39 -2.64 7.30
N SER A 69 7.11 -3.51 8.02
CA SER A 69 8.57 -3.54 7.99
C SER A 69 9.12 -3.94 6.62
N ASN A 70 8.54 -4.94 5.95
CA ASN A 70 8.99 -5.31 4.60
C ASN A 70 8.65 -4.22 3.58
N ALA A 71 7.47 -3.59 3.69
CA ALA A 71 7.09 -2.47 2.83
C ALA A 71 8.05 -1.29 2.98
N LEU A 72 8.45 -0.96 4.22
CA LEU A 72 9.42 0.09 4.51
C LEU A 72 10.80 -0.22 3.91
N LYS A 73 11.28 -1.47 4.02
CA LYS A 73 12.55 -1.90 3.41
C LYS A 73 12.50 -1.82 1.89
N ASP A 74 11.43 -2.34 1.28
CA ASP A 74 11.24 -2.35 -0.17
C ASP A 74 11.21 -0.91 -0.72
N ILE A 75 10.47 0.00 -0.07
CA ILE A 75 10.35 1.39 -0.55
C ILE A 75 11.65 2.17 -0.37
N ILE A 76 12.38 1.99 0.74
CA ILE A 76 13.69 2.63 0.94
C ILE A 76 14.66 2.21 -0.14
N LYS A 77 14.71 0.92 -0.49
CA LYS A 77 15.55 0.43 -1.58
C LYS A 77 15.21 1.12 -2.91
N ILE A 78 13.92 1.21 -3.25
CA ILE A 78 13.47 1.93 -4.45
C ILE A 78 13.95 3.39 -4.40
N PHE A 79 13.74 4.10 -3.30
CA PHE A 79 14.14 5.50 -3.20
C PHE A 79 15.66 5.70 -3.23
N MET A 80 16.47 4.79 -2.67
CA MET A 80 17.93 4.84 -2.80
C MET A 80 18.39 4.69 -4.25
N GLU A 81 17.71 3.86 -5.05
CA GLU A 81 18.02 3.69 -6.48
C GLU A 81 17.70 4.95 -7.30
N TYR A 82 16.64 5.69 -6.94
CA TYR A 82 16.25 6.93 -7.65
C TYR A 82 16.92 8.19 -7.10
N PHE A 83 17.28 8.21 -5.82
CA PHE A 83 17.80 9.39 -5.12
C PHE A 83 18.99 9.01 -4.21
N PRO A 84 20.12 8.55 -4.77
CA PRO A 84 21.23 8.00 -3.99
C PRO A 84 21.86 8.99 -3.00
N GLU A 85 21.82 10.29 -3.31
CA GLU A 85 22.41 11.36 -2.48
C GLU A 85 21.41 11.98 -1.48
N SER A 86 20.22 11.40 -1.33
CA SER A 86 19.20 11.96 -0.45
C SER A 86 19.51 11.75 1.03
N SER A 87 19.86 12.83 1.73
CA SER A 87 20.17 12.82 3.16
C SER A 87 19.00 12.43 4.07
N TRP A 88 17.75 12.59 3.61
CA TRP A 88 16.56 12.18 4.37
C TRP A 88 16.48 10.66 4.57
N LEU A 89 17.09 9.86 3.69
CA LEU A 89 17.16 8.41 3.83
C LEU A 89 17.95 7.99 5.08
N ASN A 90 18.88 8.83 5.54
CA ASN A 90 19.59 8.61 6.79
C ASN A 90 18.68 8.77 8.03
N GLN A 91 17.56 9.49 7.88
CA GLN A 91 16.61 9.74 8.98
C GLN A 91 15.61 8.60 9.18
N VAL A 92 15.40 7.76 8.16
CA VAL A 92 14.49 6.59 8.26
C VAL A 92 15.13 5.37 8.96
N GLY A 93 16.34 5.53 9.51
CA GLY A 93 16.92 4.57 10.46
C GLY A 93 17.35 3.24 9.83
N ILE A 94 17.61 3.23 8.52
CA ILE A 94 18.24 2.10 7.82
C ILE A 94 19.64 2.55 7.38
N ALA A 95 20.54 2.66 8.35
CA ALA A 95 21.98 2.73 8.14
C ALA A 95 22.62 1.59 8.94
#